data_AF-A0AAU8IGE1-F1
#
_entry.id   AF-A0AAU8IGE1-F1
#
_cell.length_a   1.000
_cell.length_b   1.000
_cell.length_c   1.000
_cell.angle_alpha   90.00
_cell.angle_beta   90.00
_cell.angle_gamma   90.00
#
_symmetry.space_group_name_H-M   'P 1'
#
loop_
_entity.id
_entity.type
_entity.pdbx_description
1 polymer ?
#
loop_
_entity_poly.entity_id
_entity_poly.type
_entity_poly.pdbx_seq_one_letter_code
_entity_poly.pdbx_strand_id
1 'polypeptide(L)'
;MKKLVASVLSLALLIPAAGSVYAQPGYHKKVKDVEFVGMAAPQTDAERNDLMYSDASIRVTDPNGHQRTVDLSYNLLFKPGDVINGKITGTTVDAEGHVITDDSGRRFISTAPDSNSLMKVAGKLYLINHFESIPSNREKGRLPNAVYLNRVEQDKKTGKLTVTDITPVDFSADGGIWTPCAGILSPWNTHLGAEEYEPDARLMNGIRTTQRLHNLPATITMIRKKSGILISTAIFLKLP
;
A
#
# COMPACT_ATOMS: atom_id res chain seq x y z
N MET A 1 50.91 -4.79 -22.32
CA MET A 1 50.57 -3.55 -21.57
C MET A 1 49.06 -3.41 -21.60
N LYS A 2 48.37 -3.91 -20.57
CA LYS A 2 47.85 -3.15 -19.40
C LYS A 2 46.63 -2.27 -19.73
N LYS A 3 45.46 -2.81 -19.34
CA LYS A 3 44.30 -2.16 -18.69
C LYS A 3 43.70 -0.91 -19.35
N LEU A 4 42.49 -1.02 -19.91
CA LEU A 4 41.46 0.04 -19.92
C LEU A 4 40.16 -0.47 -20.60
N VAL A 5 39.44 -1.39 -19.94
CA VAL A 5 38.04 -1.70 -20.29
C VAL A 5 37.26 -1.91 -18.99
N ALA A 6 37.06 -0.84 -18.24
CA ALA A 6 36.18 -0.82 -17.07
C ALA A 6 35.93 0.63 -16.66
N SER A 7 35.19 1.40 -17.45
CA SER A 7 34.62 2.71 -17.04
C SER A 7 33.62 3.22 -18.07
N VAL A 8 32.49 2.52 -18.26
CA VAL A 8 31.31 3.12 -18.93
C VAL A 8 30.00 2.78 -18.20
N LEU A 9 29.97 1.80 -17.29
CA LEU A 9 28.72 1.39 -16.61
C LEU A 9 28.36 2.21 -15.37
N SER A 10 29.18 3.18 -14.96
CA SER A 10 28.96 4.00 -13.75
C SER A 10 28.29 5.36 -14.00
N LEU A 11 27.95 5.71 -15.26
CA LEU A 11 27.34 7.01 -15.59
C LEU A 11 25.84 6.94 -15.97
N ALA A 12 25.23 5.74 -15.99
CA ALA A 12 23.81 5.56 -16.30
C ALA A 12 22.88 5.58 -15.07
N LEU A 13 23.41 5.80 -13.87
CA LEU A 13 22.68 5.72 -12.60
C LEU A 13 22.37 7.08 -11.94
N LEU A 14 22.61 8.21 -12.63
CA LEU A 14 22.52 9.54 -12.00
C LEU A 14 21.38 10.47 -12.46
N ILE A 15 20.50 10.10 -13.40
CA ILE A 15 19.36 10.95 -13.81
C ILE A 15 18.21 10.03 -14.25
N PRO A 16 17.02 10.03 -13.61
CA PRO A 16 16.23 11.23 -13.34
C PRO A 16 15.56 11.27 -11.94
N ALA A 17 16.02 12.15 -11.05
CA ALA A 17 15.28 12.57 -9.85
C ALA A 17 14.40 13.82 -10.10
N ALA A 18 14.05 14.11 -11.35
CA ALA A 18 13.25 15.27 -11.72
C ALA A 18 12.16 14.89 -12.73
N GLY A 19 10.99 14.53 -12.22
CA GLY A 19 9.79 14.22 -13.00
C GLY A 19 8.90 13.32 -12.14
N SER A 20 7.93 13.84 -11.39
CA SER A 20 6.75 14.48 -11.96
C SER A 20 6.09 15.39 -10.94
N VAL A 21 6.14 16.71 -11.17
CA VAL A 21 5.20 17.66 -10.58
C VAL A 21 4.55 18.44 -11.72
N TYR A 22 3.66 17.78 -12.47
CA TYR A 22 2.70 18.50 -13.29
C TYR A 22 1.47 18.84 -12.42
N ALA A 23 1.65 19.87 -11.60
CA ALA A 23 0.56 20.68 -11.06
C ALA A 23 0.23 21.78 -12.07
N GLN A 24 -1.05 22.12 -12.19
CA GLN A 24 -1.60 22.98 -13.24
C GLN A 24 -0.86 24.32 -13.42
N PRO A 25 -0.79 24.86 -14.67
CA PRO A 25 -0.23 26.18 -14.93
C PRO A 25 -1.30 27.23 -14.59
N GLY A 26 -1.20 27.82 -13.40
CA GLY A 26 -2.06 28.94 -13.04
C GLY A 26 -2.03 29.22 -11.54
N TYR A 27 -1.21 30.19 -11.14
CA TYR A 27 -1.10 30.73 -9.78
C TYR A 27 -0.38 29.86 -8.74
N HIS A 28 0.91 29.58 -8.97
CA HIS A 28 1.81 29.30 -7.85
C HIS A 28 2.39 30.64 -7.38
N LYS A 29 2.07 31.10 -6.17
CA LYS A 29 3.04 31.95 -5.46
C LYS A 29 4.30 31.08 -5.38
N LYS A 30 5.31 31.39 -6.20
CA LYS A 30 6.53 30.57 -6.29
C LYS A 30 7.07 30.43 -4.87
N VAL A 31 7.17 29.20 -4.36
CA VAL A 31 7.85 28.95 -3.08
C VAL A 31 9.35 28.89 -3.37
N LYS A 32 10.16 29.56 -2.55
CA LYS A 32 11.63 29.52 -2.67
C LYS A 32 12.20 28.30 -1.95
N ASP A 33 11.74 28.08 -0.73
CA ASP A 33 12.25 27.03 0.15
C ASP A 33 11.14 26.45 1.04
N VAL A 34 11.25 25.16 1.33
CA VAL A 34 10.36 24.41 2.23
C VAL A 34 11.23 23.59 3.16
N GLU A 35 11.14 23.87 4.45
CA GLU A 35 11.96 23.23 5.48
C GLU A 35 11.07 22.51 6.49
N PHE A 36 11.39 21.24 6.75
CA PHE A 36 10.77 20.49 7.85
C PHE A 36 11.37 20.92 9.18
N VAL A 37 10.51 21.39 10.08
CA VAL A 37 10.86 21.72 11.46
C VAL A 37 10.43 20.54 12.31
N GLY A 38 11.41 19.75 12.75
CA GLY A 38 11.17 18.57 13.57
C GLY A 38 10.59 18.89 14.94
N MET A 39 10.28 17.83 15.68
CA MET A 39 9.75 17.88 17.03
C MET A 39 10.52 16.94 17.95
N ALA A 40 10.37 17.11 19.27
CA ALA A 40 10.86 16.13 20.23
C ALA A 40 10.04 14.82 20.15
N ALA A 41 10.63 13.71 20.57
CA ALA A 41 9.88 12.47 20.77
C ALA A 41 8.80 12.68 21.87
N PRO A 42 7.66 11.96 21.82
CA PRO A 42 6.64 12.01 22.87
C PRO A 42 7.22 11.76 24.27
N GLN A 43 6.95 12.64 25.23
CA GLN A 43 7.45 12.59 26.61
C GLN A 43 6.38 12.11 27.60
N THR A 44 5.11 12.45 27.38
CA THR A 44 4.01 12.11 28.31
C THR A 44 3.23 10.88 27.86
N ASP A 45 2.52 10.23 28.78
CA ASP A 45 1.58 9.16 28.41
C ASP A 45 0.44 9.68 27.53
N ALA A 46 0.03 10.95 27.72
CA ALA A 46 -0.97 11.57 26.85
C ALA A 46 -0.45 11.67 25.40
N GLU A 47 0.77 12.17 25.21
CA GLU A 47 1.39 12.28 23.87
C GLU A 47 1.65 10.90 23.23
N ARG A 48 2.06 9.90 24.03
CA ARG A 48 2.26 8.53 23.53
C ARG A 48 0.97 7.83 23.10
N ASN A 49 -0.15 8.18 23.74
CA ASN A 49 -1.45 7.57 23.47
C ASN A 49 -2.31 8.40 22.49
N ASP A 50 -1.87 9.60 22.13
CA ASP A 50 -2.50 10.39 21.07
C ASP A 50 -2.21 9.77 19.70
N LEU A 51 -3.27 9.65 18.90
CA LEU A 51 -3.21 8.97 17.61
C LEU A 51 -2.40 9.83 16.62
N MET A 52 -1.15 9.43 16.39
CA MET A 52 -0.23 10.11 15.48
C MET A 52 0.11 11.55 15.92
N TYR A 53 0.44 11.70 17.22
CA TYR A 53 0.92 12.95 17.82
C TYR A 53 2.02 13.63 16.99
N SER A 54 1.84 14.93 16.73
CA SER A 54 2.83 15.75 16.04
C SER A 54 2.74 17.22 16.45
N ASP A 55 3.84 17.77 16.95
CA ASP A 55 4.08 19.22 17.09
C ASP A 55 5.08 19.74 16.02
N ALA A 56 5.42 18.89 15.05
CA ALA A 56 6.29 19.28 13.95
C ALA A 56 5.58 20.29 13.03
N SER A 57 6.37 21.06 12.28
CA SER A 57 5.85 22.06 11.35
C SER A 57 6.66 22.13 10.07
N ILE A 58 6.15 22.88 9.09
CA ILE A 58 6.86 23.23 7.87
C ILE A 58 7.05 24.74 7.85
N ARG A 59 8.29 25.16 7.62
CA ARG A 59 8.62 26.56 7.34
C ARG A 59 8.69 26.76 5.83
N VAL A 60 7.86 27.67 5.32
CA VAL A 60 7.78 28.00 3.89
C VAL A 60 8.35 29.40 3.68
N THR A 61 9.38 29.52 2.85
CA THR A 61 9.99 30.80 2.47
C THR A 61 9.57 31.19 1.05
N ASP A 62 9.07 32.40 0.90
CA ASP A 62 8.71 32.96 -0.41
C ASP A 62 9.94 33.56 -1.14
N PRO A 63 9.82 34.00 -2.41
CA PRO A 63 10.95 34.51 -3.19
C PRO A 63 11.50 35.84 -2.66
N ASN A 64 10.70 36.57 -1.88
CA ASN A 64 11.08 37.83 -1.23
C ASN A 64 11.75 37.60 0.13
N GLY A 65 11.85 36.34 0.57
CA GLY A 65 12.44 35.96 1.86
C GLY A 65 11.47 35.97 3.04
N HIS A 66 10.17 36.23 2.82
CA HIS A 66 9.19 36.16 3.90
C HIS A 66 8.89 34.70 4.24
N GLN A 67 8.88 34.40 5.54
CA GLN A 67 8.65 33.07 6.07
C GLN A 67 7.28 32.97 6.71
N ARG A 68 6.63 31.82 6.50
CA ARG A 68 5.44 31.41 7.27
C ARG A 68 5.63 29.98 7.78
N THR A 69 5.20 29.73 9.00
CA THR A 69 5.16 28.39 9.58
C THR A 69 3.78 27.79 9.41
N VAL A 70 3.72 26.49 9.13
CA VAL A 70 2.49 25.71 9.02
C VAL A 70 2.64 24.47 9.88
N ASP A 71 1.79 24.31 10.88
CA ASP A 71 1.82 23.15 11.75
C ASP A 71 1.42 21.89 10.98
N LEU A 72 2.13 20.79 11.21
CA LEU A 72 1.75 19.49 10.68
C LEU A 72 0.61 18.93 11.53
N SER A 73 -0.37 18.35 10.85
CA SER A 73 -1.48 17.66 11.49
C SER A 73 -1.73 16.33 10.81
N TYR A 74 -2.07 15.33 11.61
CA TYR A 74 -2.52 14.06 11.09
C TYR A 74 -3.96 14.14 10.60
N ASN A 75 -4.19 13.68 9.37
CA ASN A 75 -5.52 13.61 8.77
C ASN A 75 -5.80 12.16 8.38
N LEU A 76 -6.67 11.49 9.14
CA LEU A 76 -7.08 10.12 8.83
C LEU A 76 -7.90 10.09 7.54
N LEU A 77 -7.47 9.31 6.55
CA LEU A 77 -8.25 9.07 5.34
C LEU A 77 -9.39 8.08 5.62
N PHE A 78 -9.05 6.92 6.19
CA PHE A 78 -9.94 5.90 6.70
C PHE A 78 -9.13 4.89 7.51
N LYS A 79 -9.81 4.05 8.29
CA LYS A 79 -9.26 2.87 8.97
C LYS A 79 -10.02 1.61 8.51
N PRO A 80 -9.47 0.40 8.70
CA PRO A 80 -10.22 -0.83 8.47
C PRO A 80 -11.56 -0.84 9.22
N GLY A 81 -12.61 -1.32 8.57
CA GLY A 81 -13.97 -1.36 9.11
C GLY A 81 -14.80 -0.10 8.83
N ASP A 82 -14.19 1.01 8.38
CA ASP A 82 -14.95 2.15 7.88
C ASP A 82 -15.77 1.78 6.63
N VAL A 83 -16.90 2.47 6.44
CA VAL A 83 -17.78 2.26 5.28
C VAL A 83 -17.58 3.41 4.29
N ILE A 84 -17.14 3.09 3.08
CA ILE A 84 -16.97 4.05 1.98
C ILE A 84 -17.81 3.58 0.81
N ASN A 85 -18.78 4.41 0.39
CA ASN A 85 -19.68 4.09 -0.72
C ASN A 85 -20.36 2.71 -0.57
N GLY A 86 -20.79 2.38 0.66
CA GLY A 86 -21.44 1.11 1.00
C GLY A 86 -20.51 -0.10 1.13
N LYS A 87 -19.20 0.07 0.94
CA LYS A 87 -18.19 -1.00 1.02
C LYS A 87 -17.37 -0.86 2.29
N ILE A 88 -17.04 -1.99 2.92
CA ILE A 88 -16.28 -2.02 4.18
C ILE A 88 -14.80 -2.16 3.87
N THR A 89 -13.99 -1.24 4.37
CA THR A 89 -12.53 -1.23 4.19
C THR A 89 -11.87 -2.39 4.93
N GLY A 90 -10.78 -2.92 4.38
CA GLY A 90 -10.01 -4.00 5.01
C GLY A 90 -10.66 -5.38 4.96
N THR A 91 -11.76 -5.55 4.24
CA THR A 91 -12.34 -6.88 4.01
C THR A 91 -11.58 -7.66 2.95
N THR A 92 -11.66 -8.98 3.00
CA THR A 92 -11.12 -9.86 1.95
C THR A 92 -12.24 -10.47 1.11
N VAL A 93 -11.94 -10.83 -0.13
CA VAL A 93 -12.89 -11.36 -1.12
C VAL A 93 -12.44 -12.72 -1.66
N ASP A 94 -13.41 -13.53 -2.11
CA ASP A 94 -13.16 -14.77 -2.84
C ASP A 94 -12.78 -14.52 -4.31
N ALA A 95 -12.58 -15.60 -5.07
CA ALA A 95 -12.18 -15.52 -6.48
C ALA A 95 -13.27 -14.92 -7.38
N GLU A 96 -14.51 -14.91 -6.92
CA GLU A 96 -15.67 -14.32 -7.58
C GLU A 96 -15.91 -12.86 -7.13
N GLY A 97 -15.10 -12.35 -6.20
CA GLY A 97 -15.17 -10.98 -5.69
C GLY A 97 -16.18 -10.79 -4.54
N HIS A 98 -16.75 -11.85 -3.98
CA HIS A 98 -17.65 -11.75 -2.83
C HIS A 98 -16.85 -11.64 -1.54
N VAL A 99 -17.33 -10.80 -0.61
CA VAL A 99 -16.71 -10.67 0.72
C VAL A 99 -16.77 -11.99 1.48
N ILE A 100 -15.62 -12.44 1.97
CA ILE A 100 -15.54 -13.66 2.80
C ILE A 100 -16.04 -13.35 4.21
N THR A 101 -16.94 -14.19 4.70
CA THR A 101 -17.46 -14.15 6.07
C THR A 101 -17.17 -15.44 6.81
N ASP A 102 -17.26 -15.46 8.14
CA ASP A 102 -17.39 -16.70 8.91
C ASP A 102 -18.82 -17.27 8.81
N ASP A 103 -19.05 -18.40 9.47
CA ASP A 103 -20.32 -19.13 9.43
C ASP A 103 -21.49 -18.37 10.10
N SER A 104 -21.17 -17.36 10.92
CA SER A 104 -22.16 -16.43 11.49
C SER A 104 -22.49 -15.25 10.56
N GLY A 105 -21.84 -15.17 9.40
CA GLY A 105 -21.95 -14.04 8.47
C GLY A 105 -21.10 -12.84 8.87
N ARG A 106 -20.25 -12.95 9.90
CA ARG A 106 -19.33 -11.87 10.29
C ARG A 106 -18.19 -11.79 9.28
N ARG A 107 -17.91 -10.58 8.81
CA ARG A 107 -16.84 -10.30 7.84
C ARG A 107 -15.48 -10.34 8.53
N PHE A 108 -14.47 -10.83 7.80
CA PHE A 108 -13.08 -10.67 8.22
C PHE A 108 -12.60 -9.28 7.82
N ILE A 109 -12.11 -8.52 8.80
CA ILE A 109 -11.59 -7.16 8.59
C ILE A 109 -10.13 -7.16 9.07
N SER A 110 -9.23 -6.72 8.21
CA SER A 110 -7.81 -6.56 8.51
C SER A 110 -7.59 -5.60 9.69
N THR A 111 -6.57 -5.87 10.49
CA THR A 111 -6.03 -4.91 11.46
C THR A 111 -4.62 -4.45 11.10
N ALA A 112 -4.13 -4.81 9.91
CA ALA A 112 -2.76 -4.61 9.48
C ALA A 112 -2.72 -3.87 8.13
N PRO A 113 -3.10 -2.58 8.08
CA PRO A 113 -2.80 -1.75 6.93
C PRO A 113 -1.28 -1.60 6.78
N ASP A 114 -0.78 -1.66 5.55
CA ASP A 114 0.66 -1.56 5.26
C ASP A 114 0.91 -0.52 4.14
N SER A 115 1.65 -0.85 3.10
CA SER A 115 2.08 0.09 2.06
C SER A 115 0.92 0.85 1.42
N ASN A 116 1.23 2.10 1.06
CA ASN A 116 0.34 3.00 0.35
C ASN A 116 1.06 3.64 -0.84
N SER A 117 0.34 3.85 -1.94
CA SER A 117 0.83 4.62 -3.09
C SER A 117 -0.27 5.49 -3.66
N LEU A 118 -0.10 6.82 -3.56
CA LEU A 118 -0.98 7.80 -4.17
C LEU A 118 -0.48 8.14 -5.56
N MET A 119 -1.29 7.87 -6.58
CA MET A 119 -0.95 8.05 -7.99
C MET A 119 -1.99 8.87 -8.73
N LYS A 120 -1.56 9.54 -9.80
CA LYS A 120 -2.44 10.33 -10.68
C LYS A 120 -2.52 9.67 -12.04
N VAL A 121 -3.73 9.34 -12.49
CA VAL A 121 -3.98 8.63 -13.75
C VAL A 121 -5.11 9.33 -14.49
N ALA A 122 -4.86 9.75 -15.73
CA ALA A 122 -5.80 10.52 -16.54
C ALA A 122 -6.44 11.71 -15.79
N GLY A 123 -5.66 12.40 -14.94
CA GLY A 123 -6.12 13.54 -14.16
C GLY A 123 -6.86 13.22 -12.85
N LYS A 124 -7.16 11.94 -12.57
CA LYS A 124 -7.82 11.46 -11.34
C LYS A 124 -6.79 10.92 -10.35
N LEU A 125 -7.07 10.99 -9.05
CA LEU A 125 -6.21 10.44 -8.01
C LEU A 125 -6.70 9.05 -7.59
N TYR A 126 -5.74 8.15 -7.42
CA TYR A 126 -5.96 6.80 -6.92
C TYR A 126 -4.97 6.49 -5.82
N LEU A 127 -5.43 5.81 -4.78
CA LEU A 127 -4.60 5.29 -3.70
C LEU A 127 -4.64 3.77 -3.78
N ILE A 128 -3.48 3.14 -3.91
CA ILE A 128 -3.33 1.71 -3.66
C ILE A 128 -2.93 1.54 -2.20
N ASN A 129 -3.61 0.68 -1.46
CA ASN A 129 -3.24 0.33 -0.09
C ASN A 129 -3.23 -1.18 0.13
N HIS A 130 -2.26 -1.64 0.92
CA HIS A 130 -2.12 -3.03 1.32
C HIS A 130 -2.81 -3.31 2.65
N PHE A 131 -3.30 -4.54 2.80
CA PHE A 131 -3.68 -5.15 4.07
C PHE A 131 -2.88 -6.43 4.23
N GLU A 132 -1.82 -6.36 5.04
CA GLU A 132 -0.78 -7.38 5.16
C GLU A 132 -1.30 -8.69 5.79
N SER A 133 -2.30 -8.59 6.66
CA SER A 133 -2.93 -9.75 7.27
C SER A 133 -4.44 -9.60 7.40
N ILE A 134 -5.13 -10.73 7.26
CA ILE A 134 -6.55 -10.89 7.55
C ILE A 134 -6.66 -11.89 8.71
N PRO A 135 -7.51 -11.65 9.72
CA PRO A 135 -7.73 -12.59 10.79
C PRO A 135 -8.11 -13.97 10.24
N SER A 136 -7.38 -15.01 10.65
CA SER A 136 -7.76 -16.40 10.34
C SER A 136 -8.86 -16.86 11.30
N ASN A 137 -9.71 -17.77 10.85
CA ASN A 137 -10.52 -18.60 11.75
C ASN A 137 -10.11 -20.08 11.61
N ARG A 138 -10.48 -20.88 12.61
CA ARG A 138 -10.13 -22.31 12.66
C ARG A 138 -10.76 -23.13 11.53
N GLU A 139 -11.88 -22.67 10.99
CA GLU A 139 -12.69 -23.37 9.99
C GLU A 139 -12.24 -23.10 8.55
N LYS A 140 -11.88 -21.86 8.22
CA LYS A 140 -11.48 -21.44 6.87
C LYS A 140 -9.97 -21.35 6.69
N GLY A 141 -9.20 -21.49 7.77
CA GLY A 141 -7.75 -21.42 7.73
C GLY A 141 -7.28 -20.01 7.38
N ARG A 142 -6.17 -19.93 6.62
CA ARG A 142 -5.63 -18.64 6.16
C ARG A 142 -6.41 -18.13 4.96
N LEU A 143 -6.86 -16.89 5.04
CA LEU A 143 -7.61 -16.22 3.98
C LEU A 143 -6.66 -15.46 3.05
N PRO A 144 -7.06 -15.19 1.78
CA PRO A 144 -6.31 -14.27 0.94
C PRO A 144 -6.25 -12.91 1.65
N ASN A 145 -5.07 -12.28 1.59
CA ASN A 145 -4.95 -10.90 2.01
C ASN A 145 -5.54 -9.98 0.95
N ALA A 146 -5.46 -8.66 1.15
CA ALA A 146 -6.09 -7.75 0.23
C ALA A 146 -5.19 -6.56 -0.13
N VAL A 147 -5.27 -6.16 -1.39
CA VAL A 147 -4.81 -4.86 -1.88
C VAL A 147 -6.04 -4.15 -2.44
N TYR A 148 -6.18 -2.87 -2.11
CA TYR A 148 -7.33 -2.08 -2.50
C TYR A 148 -6.88 -0.96 -3.43
N LEU A 149 -7.63 -0.76 -4.51
CA LEU A 149 -7.58 0.42 -5.36
C LEU A 149 -8.70 1.37 -4.94
N ASN A 150 -8.33 2.57 -4.51
CA ASN A 150 -9.27 3.55 -3.98
C ASN A 150 -9.28 4.80 -4.85
N ARG A 151 -10.46 5.35 -5.10
CA ARG A 151 -10.60 6.65 -5.77
C ARG A 151 -10.48 7.75 -4.73
N VAL A 152 -9.62 8.74 -5.00
CA VAL A 152 -9.36 9.86 -4.11
C VAL A 152 -9.77 11.16 -4.80
N GLU A 153 -10.41 12.04 -4.04
CA GLU A 153 -10.66 13.42 -4.43
C GLU A 153 -9.83 14.36 -3.56
N GLN A 154 -9.33 15.42 -4.18
CA GLN A 154 -8.59 16.48 -3.49
C GLN A 154 -9.40 17.77 -3.57
N ASP A 155 -9.70 18.35 -2.42
CA ASP A 155 -10.31 19.67 -2.36
C ASP A 155 -9.35 20.72 -2.93
N LYS A 156 -9.81 21.49 -3.92
CA LYS A 156 -8.95 22.42 -4.67
C LYS A 156 -8.49 23.64 -3.88
N LYS A 157 -9.15 23.96 -2.76
CA LYS A 157 -8.84 25.14 -1.94
C LYS A 157 -7.90 24.78 -0.79
N THR A 158 -8.17 23.67 -0.13
CA THR A 158 -7.51 23.23 1.10
C THR A 158 -6.48 22.14 0.86
N GLY A 159 -6.54 21.44 -0.28
CA GLY A 159 -5.69 20.29 -0.57
C GLY A 159 -6.09 19.01 0.17
N LYS A 160 -7.16 19.04 0.98
CA LYS A 160 -7.63 17.89 1.76
C LYS A 160 -8.01 16.73 0.84
N LEU A 161 -7.50 15.53 1.15
CA LEU A 161 -7.82 14.31 0.43
C LEU A 161 -9.03 13.60 1.06
N THR A 162 -9.86 12.97 0.22
CA THR A 162 -11.00 12.17 0.65
C THR A 162 -11.14 10.96 -0.25
N VAL A 163 -11.27 9.78 0.36
CA VAL A 163 -11.50 8.53 -0.37
C VAL A 163 -12.99 8.41 -0.66
N THR A 164 -13.35 8.30 -1.94
CA THR A 164 -14.75 8.33 -2.38
C THR A 164 -15.27 6.98 -2.85
N ASP A 165 -14.36 6.06 -3.18
CA ASP A 165 -14.71 4.69 -3.52
C ASP A 165 -13.51 3.78 -3.26
N ILE A 166 -13.79 2.51 -3.00
CA ILE A 166 -12.80 1.48 -2.72
C ILE A 166 -13.12 0.22 -3.52
N THR A 167 -12.12 -0.46 -4.05
CA THR A 167 -12.30 -1.69 -4.82
C THR A 167 -11.15 -2.65 -4.54
N PRO A 168 -11.40 -3.88 -4.06
CA PRO A 168 -10.37 -4.90 -3.97
C PRO A 168 -9.75 -5.17 -5.34
N VAL A 169 -8.43 -5.27 -5.41
CA VAL A 169 -7.72 -5.69 -6.62
C VAL A 169 -7.94 -7.18 -6.82
N ASP A 170 -8.35 -7.56 -8.03
CA ASP A 170 -8.58 -8.94 -8.41
C ASP A 170 -7.25 -9.65 -8.71
N PHE A 171 -6.89 -10.60 -7.84
CA PHE A 171 -5.76 -11.51 -8.02
C PHE A 171 -6.21 -12.96 -8.27
N SER A 172 -7.49 -13.20 -8.58
CA SER A 172 -8.05 -14.56 -8.76
C SER A 172 -7.29 -15.38 -9.81
N ALA A 173 -6.85 -14.73 -10.90
CA ALA A 173 -6.06 -15.36 -11.95
C ALA A 173 -4.71 -15.91 -11.47
N ASP A 174 -4.15 -15.29 -10.42
CA ASP A 174 -2.87 -15.61 -9.80
C ASP A 174 -3.02 -16.44 -8.52
N GLY A 175 -4.25 -16.78 -8.12
CA GLY A 175 -4.48 -17.46 -6.86
C GLY A 175 -4.35 -16.54 -5.65
N GLY A 176 -4.81 -15.29 -5.76
CA GLY A 176 -4.82 -14.36 -4.63
C GLY A 176 -3.45 -13.75 -4.33
N ILE A 177 -3.44 -12.92 -3.28
CA ILE A 177 -2.25 -12.20 -2.83
C ILE A 177 -1.82 -12.70 -1.44
N TRP A 178 -0.51 -12.89 -1.28
CA TRP A 178 0.12 -13.35 -0.05
C TRP A 178 0.83 -12.21 0.65
N THR A 179 0.45 -11.90 1.89
CA THR A 179 1.13 -10.92 2.78
C THR A 179 1.72 -9.72 2.02
N PRO A 180 0.86 -8.89 1.41
CA PRO A 180 1.31 -7.68 0.76
C PRO A 180 1.78 -6.71 1.84
N CYS A 181 3.09 -6.58 1.98
CA CYS A 181 3.74 -5.80 3.03
C CYS A 181 4.16 -4.47 2.42
N ALA A 182 5.41 -4.37 2.01
CA ALA A 182 5.98 -3.16 1.45
C ALA A 182 5.48 -2.82 0.03
N GLY A 183 5.72 -1.57 -0.37
CA GLY A 183 5.48 -1.13 -1.73
C GLY A 183 6.00 0.29 -1.98
N ILE A 184 6.21 0.61 -3.25
CA ILE A 184 6.78 1.87 -3.71
C ILE A 184 6.12 2.32 -5.01
N LEU A 185 5.95 3.63 -5.18
CA LEU A 185 5.54 4.23 -6.44
C LEU A 185 6.78 4.56 -7.28
N SER A 186 6.91 3.93 -8.44
CA SER A 186 7.99 4.21 -9.39
C SER A 186 7.85 5.60 -10.05
N PRO A 187 8.96 6.20 -10.56
CA PRO A 187 8.91 7.47 -11.29
C PRO A 187 8.03 7.47 -12.54
N TRP A 188 7.76 6.31 -13.14
CA TRP A 188 6.85 6.12 -14.28
C TRP A 188 5.43 5.72 -13.85
N ASN A 189 5.03 6.10 -12.63
CA ASN A 189 3.65 6.02 -12.12
C ASN A 189 3.07 4.59 -12.08
N THR A 190 3.89 3.62 -11.68
CA THR A 190 3.50 2.22 -11.44
C THR A 190 3.77 1.86 -9.99
N HIS A 191 2.79 1.25 -9.32
CA HIS A 191 2.98 0.73 -7.96
C HIS A 191 3.70 -0.63 -8.03
N LEU A 192 4.73 -0.76 -7.22
CA LEU A 192 5.52 -1.97 -7.02
C LEU A 192 5.31 -2.45 -5.60
N GLY A 193 4.57 -3.53 -5.40
CA GLY A 193 4.34 -4.15 -4.09
C GLY A 193 5.22 -5.39 -3.88
N ALA A 194 5.39 -5.80 -2.63
CA ALA A 194 6.11 -7.02 -2.26
C ALA A 194 5.25 -7.94 -1.39
N GLU A 195 5.27 -9.23 -1.72
CA GLU A 195 4.79 -10.30 -0.85
C GLU A 195 5.90 -10.72 0.12
N GLU A 196 5.56 -10.89 1.41
CA GLU A 196 6.51 -11.28 2.46
C GLU A 196 6.14 -12.64 3.09
N TYR A 197 7.12 -13.30 3.73
CA TYR A 197 6.95 -14.53 4.50
C TYR A 197 6.28 -15.65 3.70
N GLU A 198 6.74 -15.88 2.47
CA GLU A 198 6.24 -16.96 1.64
C GLU A 198 6.48 -18.33 2.29
N PRO A 199 5.51 -19.26 2.19
CA PRO A 199 5.69 -20.61 2.70
C PRO A 199 6.80 -21.33 1.92
N ASP A 200 7.61 -22.14 2.62
CA ASP A 200 8.70 -22.91 1.99
C ASP A 200 8.12 -23.90 0.96
N ALA A 201 8.35 -23.62 -0.32
CA ALA A 201 7.86 -24.43 -1.43
C ALA A 201 8.43 -25.87 -1.42
N ARG A 202 9.58 -26.14 -0.78
CA ARG A 202 10.17 -27.49 -0.73
C ARG A 202 9.40 -28.42 0.19
N LEU A 203 8.75 -27.88 1.22
CA LEU A 203 7.84 -28.64 2.09
C LEU A 203 6.61 -29.15 1.29
N MET A 204 6.39 -28.66 0.07
CA MET A 204 5.29 -29.06 -0.81
C MET A 204 5.59 -30.25 -1.72
N ASN A 205 6.85 -30.58 -2.00
CA ASN A 205 7.21 -31.60 -3.01
C ASN A 205 6.74 -33.03 -2.67
N GLY A 206 6.20 -33.26 -1.47
CA GLY A 206 5.57 -34.51 -1.05
C GLY A 206 4.04 -34.57 -1.18
N ILE A 207 3.36 -33.44 -1.43
CA ILE A 207 1.89 -33.40 -1.52
C ILE A 207 1.48 -33.54 -2.98
N ARG A 208 1.46 -34.79 -3.46
CA ARG A 208 0.77 -35.12 -4.71
C ARG A 208 -0.73 -35.02 -4.47
N THR A 209 -1.40 -34.39 -5.44
CA THR A 209 -2.84 -34.25 -5.61
C THR A 209 -3.66 -35.42 -5.02
N THR A 210 -4.69 -35.07 -4.25
CA THR A 210 -5.82 -35.93 -3.83
C THR A 210 -5.49 -37.17 -2.97
N GLN A 211 -5.02 -36.99 -1.73
CA GLN A 211 -5.15 -38.05 -0.72
C GLN A 211 -5.51 -37.52 0.68
N ARG A 212 -6.77 -37.77 1.05
CA ARG A 212 -7.42 -37.73 2.39
C ARG A 212 -7.03 -36.58 3.33
N LEU A 213 -7.74 -35.47 3.20
CA LEU A 213 -7.88 -34.41 4.20
C LEU A 213 -8.80 -34.82 5.38
N HIS A 214 -8.51 -35.91 6.09
CA HIS A 214 -9.35 -36.32 7.23
C HIS A 214 -8.69 -36.20 8.61
N ASN A 215 -7.37 -36.05 8.74
CA ASN A 215 -6.70 -36.19 10.05
C ASN A 215 -5.62 -35.13 10.39
N LEU A 216 -5.65 -33.93 9.81
CA LEU A 216 -4.83 -32.81 10.30
C LEU A 216 -5.72 -31.78 11.00
N PRO A 217 -5.42 -31.37 12.25
CA PRO A 217 -6.19 -30.37 12.98
C PRO A 217 -5.86 -28.95 12.50
N ALA A 218 -6.00 -28.70 11.20
CA ALA A 218 -6.09 -27.39 10.54
C ALA A 218 -6.08 -27.66 9.03
N THR A 219 -7.20 -27.40 8.36
CA THR A 219 -7.26 -27.42 6.91
C THR A 219 -6.42 -26.26 6.37
N ILE A 220 -5.21 -26.54 5.89
CA ILE A 220 -4.41 -25.57 5.14
C ILE A 220 -4.96 -25.55 3.71
N THR A 221 -5.93 -24.69 3.45
CA THR A 221 -6.35 -24.35 2.08
C THR A 221 -5.29 -23.44 1.49
N MET A 222 -4.45 -23.95 0.59
CA MET A 222 -3.44 -23.14 -0.09
C MET A 222 -3.88 -22.76 -1.50
N ILE A 223 -3.62 -21.50 -1.83
CA ILE A 223 -3.89 -20.97 -3.16
C ILE A 223 -2.62 -21.19 -4.01
N ARG A 224 -2.74 -22.01 -5.06
CA ARG A 224 -1.64 -22.33 -5.96
C ARG A 224 -1.53 -21.22 -7.02
N LYS A 225 -0.48 -20.40 -6.98
CA LYS A 225 -0.17 -19.49 -8.08
C LYS A 225 0.12 -20.28 -9.36
N LYS A 226 -0.47 -19.88 -10.50
CA LYS A 226 -0.35 -20.60 -11.79
C LYS A 226 1.09 -20.80 -12.26
N SER A 227 2.03 -19.98 -11.82
CA SER A 227 3.46 -20.01 -12.23
C SER A 227 4.32 -21.06 -11.52
N GLY A 228 3.77 -21.87 -10.59
CA GLY A 228 4.41 -23.09 -10.11
C GLY A 228 5.62 -22.92 -9.19
N ILE A 229 6.05 -21.70 -8.87
CA ILE A 229 7.11 -21.43 -7.89
C ILE A 229 6.74 -20.14 -7.12
N LEU A 230 6.55 -20.25 -5.81
CA LEU A 230 6.51 -19.09 -4.90
C LEU A 230 7.96 -18.64 -4.67
N ILE A 231 8.42 -17.72 -5.52
CA ILE A 231 9.54 -16.82 -5.23
C ILE A 231 8.89 -15.46 -4.97
N SER A 232 9.38 -14.70 -3.98
CA SER A 232 8.99 -13.32 -3.69
C SER A 232 8.50 -12.61 -4.96
N THR A 233 7.18 -12.42 -5.05
CA THR A 233 6.54 -11.91 -6.27
C THR A 233 6.40 -10.40 -6.12
N ALA A 234 7.02 -9.64 -7.02
CA ALA A 234 6.77 -8.23 -7.13
C ALA A 234 5.39 -8.00 -7.79
N ILE A 235 4.53 -7.23 -7.13
CA ILE A 235 3.20 -6.87 -7.63
C ILE A 235 3.36 -5.64 -8.52
N PHE A 236 3.03 -5.74 -9.81
CA PHE A 236 3.04 -4.62 -10.74
C PHE A 236 1.61 -4.17 -11.02
N LEU A 237 1.23 -3.01 -10.47
CA LEU A 237 -0.07 -2.39 -10.75
C LEU A 237 0.14 -1.14 -11.59
N LYS A 238 -0.22 -1.26 -12.88
CA LYS A 238 -0.31 -0.14 -13.82
C LYS A 238 -1.78 0.06 -14.16
N LEU A 239 -2.34 1.20 -13.75
CA LEU A 239 -3.69 1.57 -14.12
C LEU A 239 -3.73 1.98 -15.61
N PRO A 240 -4.82 1.68 -16.33
CA PRO A 240 -5.00 2.06 -17.74
C PRO A 240 -5.00 3.58 -17.96
#